data_AF-S9S4I1-F1
#
_entry.id   AF-S9S4I1-F1
#
_cell.length_a   1.000
_cell.length_b   1.000
_cell.length_c   1.000
_cell.angle_alpha   90.00
_cell.angle_beta   90.00
_cell.angle_gamma   90.00
#
_symmetry.space_group_name_H-M   'P 1'
#
loop_
_entity.id
_entity.type
_entity.pdbx_description
1 polymer ?
#
loop_
_entity_poly.entity_id
_entity_poly.type
_entity_poly.pdbx_seq_one_letter_code
_entity_poly.pdbx_strand_id
1 'polypeptide(L)' 'MTAQQIALIKLGLDIAEAAGQGVAQAMEAKTLVERMVTEDRDPSPEEWEALNATTDTLHQAIQGA' A
#
# COMPACT_ATOMS: atom_id res chain seq x y z
N MET A 1 19.29 28.19 3.26
CA MET A 1 18.36 27.42 2.39
C MET A 1 17.44 28.40 1.70
N THR A 2 17.33 28.37 0.38
CA THR A 2 16.43 29.25 -0.39
C THR A 2 15.01 28.67 -0.42
N ALA A 3 14.00 29.49 -0.71
CA ALA A 3 12.62 29.02 -0.87
C ALA A 3 12.48 27.92 -1.95
N GLN A 4 13.31 28.00 -2.99
CA GLN A 4 13.38 26.98 -4.04
C GLN A 4 13.93 25.64 -3.54
N GLN A 5 14.94 25.66 -2.66
CA GLN A 5 15.46 24.44 -2.02
C GLN A 5 14.42 23.79 -1.11
N ILE A 6 13.62 24.59 -0.37
CA ILE A 6 12.51 24.09 0.45
C ILE A 6 11.44 23.42 -0.43
N ALA A 7 11.07 24.02 -1.55
CA ALA A 7 10.06 23.47 -2.46
C ALA A 7 10.48 22.12 -3.05
N LEU A 8 11.75 21.95 -3.41
CA LEU A 8 12.28 20.69 -3.94
C LEU A 8 12.32 19.58 -2.87
N ILE A 9 12.69 19.92 -1.63
CA ILE A 9 12.66 18.97 -0.52
C ILE A 9 11.21 18.53 -0.23
N LYS A 10 10.28 19.48 -0.20
CA LYS A 10 8.85 19.18 -0.03
C LYS A 10 8.33 18.27 -1.13
N LEU A 11 8.67 18.53 -2.39
CA LEU A 11 8.29 17.67 -3.51
C LEU A 11 8.83 16.23 -3.34
N GLY A 12 10.09 16.08 -2.93
CA GLY A 12 10.66 14.76 -2.67
C GLY A 12 9.98 14.02 -1.52
N LEU A 13 9.56 14.74 -0.47
CA LEU A 13 8.80 14.18 0.65
C LEU A 13 7.38 13.81 0.23
N ASP A 14 6.69 14.65 -0.54
CA ASP A 14 5.34 14.36 -1.06
C ASP A 14 5.35 13.12 -1.98
N ILE A 15 6.41 12.92 -2.79
CA ILE A 15 6.60 11.71 -3.61
C ILE A 15 6.84 10.48 -2.73
N ALA A 16 7.68 10.59 -1.70
CA ALA A 16 7.95 9.50 -0.77
C ALA A 16 6.71 9.12 0.05
N GLU A 17 5.91 10.11 0.46
CA GLU A 17 4.63 9.91 1.14
C GLU A 17 3.63 9.20 0.22
N ALA A 18 3.46 9.67 -1.02
CA ALA A 18 2.59 9.03 -2.01
C ALA A 18 3.01 7.57 -2.29
N ALA A 19 4.32 7.31 -2.41
CA ALA A 19 4.84 5.96 -2.57
C ALA A 19 4.62 5.10 -1.31
N GLY A 20 4.69 5.69 -0.11
CA GLY A 20 4.52 5.01 1.16
C GLY A 20 3.07 4.74 1.55
N GLN A 21 2.11 5.55 1.08
CA GLN A 21 0.69 5.45 1.46
C GLN A 21 0.07 4.09 1.11
N GLY A 22 0.53 3.40 0.06
CA GLY A 22 0.11 2.03 -0.27
C GLY A 22 0.91 0.92 0.40
N VAL A 23 2.11 1.20 0.91
CA VAL A 23 3.02 0.16 1.40
C VAL A 23 2.50 -0.48 2.69
N ALA A 24 1.91 0.30 3.60
CA ALA A 24 1.36 -0.22 4.85
C ALA A 24 0.24 -1.25 4.61
N GLN A 25 -0.73 -0.92 3.75
CA GLN A 25 -1.84 -1.83 3.42
C GLN A 25 -1.35 -3.07 2.68
N ALA A 26 -0.38 -2.93 1.77
CA ALA A 26 0.25 -4.07 1.09
C ALA A 26 0.96 -5.02 2.08
N MET A 27 1.64 -4.47 3.09
CA MET A 27 2.33 -5.27 4.11
C MET A 27 1.36 -6.00 5.04
N GLU A 28 0.23 -5.38 5.40
CA GLU A 28 -0.83 -6.03 6.18
C GLU A 28 -1.48 -7.19 5.39
N ALA A 29 -1.82 -6.96 4.12
CA ALA A 29 -2.35 -8.00 3.23
C ALA A 29 -1.36 -9.16 3.04
N LYS A 30 -0.06 -8.86 2.85
CA LYS A 30 1.01 -9.88 2.78
C LYS A 30 1.05 -10.72 4.05
N THR A 31 1.01 -10.09 5.23
CA THR A 31 1.04 -10.78 6.53
C THR A 31 -0.16 -11.72 6.69
N LEU A 32 -1.35 -11.28 6.26
CA LEU A 32 -2.56 -12.09 6.29
C LEU A 32 -2.43 -13.35 5.41
N VAL A 33 -1.94 -13.19 4.18
CA VAL A 33 -1.72 -14.29 3.24
C VAL A 33 -0.64 -15.26 3.75
N GLU A 34 0.46 -14.74 4.29
CA GLU A 34 1.53 -15.57 4.88
C GLU A 34 1.02 -16.44 6.04
N ARG A 35 0.12 -15.87 6.87
CA ARG A 35 -0.54 -16.63 7.93
C ARG A 35 -1.43 -17.75 7.36
N MET A 36 -2.23 -17.47 6.34
CA MET A 36 -3.10 -18.48 5.71
C MET A 36 -2.30 -19.64 5.11
N VAL A 37 -1.19 -19.33 4.43
CA VAL A 37 -0.26 -20.35 3.89
C VAL A 37 0.34 -21.18 5.01
N THR A 38 0.74 -20.53 6.12
CA THR A 38 1.31 -21.23 7.28
C THR A 38 0.28 -22.14 7.97
N GLU A 39 -0.98 -21.72 7.99
CA GLU A 39 -2.11 -22.45 8.59
C GLU A 39 -2.73 -23.51 7.64
N ASP A 40 -2.23 -23.62 6.39
CA ASP A 40 -2.78 -24.47 5.32
C ASP A 40 -4.30 -24.34 5.18
N ARG A 41 -4.78 -23.10 5.14
CA ARG A 41 -6.21 -22.80 5.03
C ARG A 41 -6.50 -21.82 3.91
N ASP A 42 -7.71 -21.94 3.39
CA ASP A 42 -8.26 -20.94 2.50
C ASP A 42 -8.72 -19.69 3.29
N PRO A 43 -8.73 -18.51 2.64
CA PRO A 43 -9.35 -17.31 3.18
C PRO A 43 -10.86 -17.48 3.33
N SER A 44 -11.42 -16.89 4.38
CA SER A 44 -12.86 -16.73 4.51
C SER A 44 -13.40 -15.75 3.44
N PRO A 45 -14.71 -15.73 3.17
CA PRO A 45 -15.29 -14.74 2.26
C PRO A 45 -14.96 -13.28 2.62
N GLU A 46 -14.99 -12.94 3.92
CA GLU A 46 -14.66 -11.59 4.40
C GLU A 46 -13.18 -11.25 4.21
N GLU A 47 -12.29 -12.22 4.48
CA GLU A 47 -10.85 -12.05 4.25
C GLU A 47 -10.54 -11.88 2.76
N TRP A 48 -11.29 -12.56 1.89
CA TRP A 48 -11.15 -12.44 0.44
C TRP A 48 -11.61 -11.08 -0.08
N GLU A 49 -12.72 -10.57 0.44
CA GLU A 49 -13.21 -9.23 0.12
C GLU A 49 -12.19 -8.15 0.56
N ALA A 50 -11.61 -8.28 1.75
CA ALA A 50 -10.57 -7.37 2.23
C ALA A 50 -9.29 -7.38 1.37
N LEU A 51 -8.86 -8.57 0.92
CA LEU A 51 -7.71 -8.72 0.03
C LEU A 51 -7.99 -8.11 -1.36
N ASN A 52 -9.19 -8.28 -1.90
CA ASN A 52 -9.60 -7.65 -3.16
C ASN A 52 -9.63 -6.13 -3.05
N ALA A 53 -10.25 -5.57 -2.01
CA ALA A 53 -10.29 -4.13 -1.79
C ALA A 53 -8.88 -3.52 -1.65
N THR A 54 -7.98 -4.23 -0.97
CA THR A 54 -6.57 -3.80 -0.85
C THR A 54 -5.88 -3.83 -2.21
N THR A 55 -6.10 -4.88 -3.00
CA THR A 55 -5.53 -5.02 -4.35
C THR A 55 -6.03 -3.91 -5.29
N ASP A 56 -7.32 -3.59 -5.27
CA ASP A 56 -7.91 -2.50 -6.07
C ASP A 56 -7.34 -1.14 -5.68
N THR A 57 -7.20 -0.89 -4.38
CA THR A 57 -6.59 0.34 -3.85
C THR A 57 -5.14 0.50 -4.32
N LEU A 58 -4.34 -0.57 -4.21
CA LEU A 58 -2.95 -0.58 -4.68
C LEU A 58 -2.86 -0.41 -6.19
N HIS A 59 -3.77 -1.05 -6.94
CA HIS A 59 -3.83 -0.94 -8.38
C HIS A 59 -4.08 0.50 -8.83
N GLN A 60 -5.06 1.18 -8.22
CA GLN A 60 -5.35 2.59 -8.47
C GLN A 60 -4.16 3.49 -8.09
N ALA A 61 -3.52 3.23 -6.95
CA ALA A 61 -2.36 3.98 -6.51
C ALA A 61 -1.16 3.86 -7.47
N ILE A 62 -0.96 2.68 -8.07
CA ILE A 62 0.16 2.41 -8.99
C ILE A 62 -0.11 2.90 -10.41
N GLN A 63 -1.33 2.68 -10.94
CA GLN A 63 -1.64 3.08 -12.31
C GLN A 63 -1.89 4.58 -12.46
N GLY A 64 -2.15 5.27 -11.35
CA GLY A 64 -2.58 6.67 -11.36
C GLY A 64 -4.05 6.76 -11.79
N ALA A 65 -4.82 7.61 -11.09
CA ALA A 65 -6.21 7.90 -11.43
C ALA A 65 -6.34 8.59 -12.79
#